data_AF-A0A3C0NAX3-F1
#
_entry.id   AF-A0A3C0NAX3-F1
#
_cell.length_a   1.000
_cell.length_b   1.000
_cell.length_c   1.000
_cell.angle_alpha   90.00
_cell.angle_beta   90.00
_cell.angle_gamma   90.00
#
_symmetry.space_group_name_H-M   'P 1'
#
loop_
_entity.id
_entity.type
_entity.pdbx_description
1 polymer ?
#
loop_
_entity_poly.entity_id
_entity_poly.type
_entity_poly.pdbx_seq_one_letter_code
_entity_poly.pdbx_strand_id
1 'polypeptide(L)'
;MDAIAKPHKLIEQAIHTLAADYNVNSSVRQQLTKFLQNSDSRELYRANPRMIANRLQLSESETLRLLVIALKEGLVTLNWEVQCSCPTCRYLDFSPKGLIDLRTNHTCPKCFHVHPTDADEIVRVTFSIDERLRQLEPQADDPNFRTEIDARYGVVSGHRLMTLQTFRDLFPRETIPPNESLLIRRVAILFTDLAGSTALYVRQGDTRAYYLIRQHFDSLFRVVDEHNGAVVKTIGDAI
;
A
#
# COMPACT_ATOMS: atom_id res chain seq x y z
N MET A 1 5.30 -20.96 30.75
CA MET A 1 5.34 -21.47 29.37
C MET A 1 4.21 -20.94 28.47
N ASP A 2 3.30 -20.08 28.96
CA ASP A 2 2.12 -19.62 28.18
C ASP A 2 2.27 -18.29 27.42
N ALA A 3 3.30 -17.48 27.68
CA ALA A 3 3.41 -16.14 27.07
C ALA A 3 3.77 -16.15 25.57
N ILE A 4 4.46 -17.19 25.10
CA ILE A 4 4.89 -17.32 23.69
C ILE A 4 3.81 -18.02 22.84
N ALA A 5 3.01 -18.92 23.42
CA ALA A 5 2.00 -19.69 22.67
C ALA A 5 0.77 -18.85 22.26
N LYS A 6 0.41 -17.84 23.05
CA LYS A 6 -0.75 -16.96 22.81
C LYS A 6 -0.62 -16.08 21.55
N PRO A 7 0.50 -15.36 21.31
CA PRO A 7 0.66 -14.54 20.10
C PRO A 7 0.69 -15.36 18.81
N HIS A 8 1.32 -16.54 18.81
CA HIS A 8 1.34 -17.43 17.64
C HIS A 8 -0.07 -17.84 17.17
N LYS A 9 -0.94 -18.19 18.13
CA LYS A 9 -2.32 -18.59 17.82
C LYS A 9 -3.19 -17.44 17.29
N LEU A 10 -2.98 -16.22 17.79
CA LEU A 10 -3.70 -15.03 17.30
C LEU A 10 -3.30 -14.67 15.86
N ILE A 11 -2.01 -14.77 15.54
CA ILE A 11 -1.51 -14.57 14.18
C ILE A 11 -2.13 -15.59 13.21
N GLU A 12 -2.15 -16.87 13.59
CA GLU A 12 -2.75 -17.93 12.76
C GLU A 12 -4.25 -17.70 12.54
N GLN A 13 -4.99 -17.30 13.58
CA GLN A 13 -6.40 -16.96 13.47
C GLN A 13 -6.63 -15.77 12.54
N ALA A 14 -5.87 -14.69 12.69
CA ALA A 14 -5.99 -13.50 11.86
C ALA A 14 -5.66 -13.79 10.39
N ILE A 15 -4.66 -14.64 10.13
CA ILE A 15 -4.28 -15.06 8.77
C ILE A 15 -5.31 -16.03 8.16
N HIS A 16 -6.02 -16.80 8.98
CA HIS A 16 -7.11 -17.64 8.48
C HIS A 16 -8.24 -16.78 7.90
N THR A 17 -8.56 -15.63 8.50
CA THR A 17 -9.58 -14.70 7.99
C THR A 17 -9.21 -14.12 6.62
N LEU A 18 -7.93 -13.81 6.38
CA LEU A 18 -7.42 -13.36 5.07
C LEU A 18 -7.76 -14.33 3.92
N ALA A 19 -7.86 -15.62 4.22
CA ALA A 19 -8.15 -16.64 3.23
C ALA A 19 -9.61 -16.64 2.77
N ALA A 20 -10.53 -16.36 3.69
CA ALA A 20 -11.96 -16.39 3.42
C ALA A 20 -12.39 -15.22 2.56
N ASP A 21 -11.81 -14.04 2.80
CA ASP A 21 -12.34 -12.79 2.24
C ASP A 21 -11.58 -12.32 0.98
N TYR A 22 -10.30 -12.70 0.82
CA TYR A 22 -9.43 -12.16 -0.25
C TYR A 22 -8.70 -13.21 -1.10
N ASN A 23 -9.05 -14.50 -0.95
CA ASN A 23 -8.51 -15.62 -1.75
C ASN A 23 -6.96 -15.70 -1.77
N VAL A 24 -6.30 -15.39 -0.64
CA VAL A 24 -4.84 -15.46 -0.53
C VAL A 24 -4.38 -16.92 -0.54
N ASN A 25 -3.46 -17.26 -1.45
CA ASN A 25 -2.89 -18.60 -1.60
C ASN A 25 -2.36 -19.15 -0.26
N SER A 26 -2.60 -20.43 0.01
CA SER A 26 -2.12 -21.12 1.22
C SER A 26 -0.61 -21.05 1.42
N SER A 27 0.18 -21.07 0.34
CA SER A 27 1.64 -20.95 0.43
C SER A 27 2.05 -19.58 0.98
N VAL A 28 1.47 -18.51 0.44
CA VAL A 28 1.72 -17.13 0.88
C VAL A 28 1.29 -16.93 2.33
N ARG A 29 0.14 -17.48 2.73
CA ARG A 29 -0.31 -17.45 4.13
C ARG A 29 0.67 -18.12 5.08
N GLN A 30 1.20 -19.28 4.71
CA GLN A 30 2.19 -19.99 5.53
C GLN A 30 3.50 -19.20 5.64
N GLN A 31 3.96 -18.59 4.54
CA GLN A 31 5.16 -17.73 4.56
C GLN A 31 4.95 -16.49 5.43
N LEU A 32 3.82 -15.80 5.29
CA LEU A 32 3.48 -14.64 6.12
C LEU A 32 3.39 -15.01 7.59
N THR A 33 2.76 -16.14 7.92
CA THR A 33 2.68 -16.65 9.30
C THR A 33 4.08 -16.85 9.88
N LYS A 34 4.96 -17.56 9.16
CA LYS A 34 6.34 -17.81 9.58
C LYS A 34 7.13 -16.51 9.73
N PHE A 35 6.94 -15.55 8.82
CA PHE A 35 7.58 -14.24 8.87
C PHE A 35 7.16 -13.47 10.13
N LEU A 36 5.86 -13.31 10.38
CA LEU A 36 5.37 -12.57 11.55
C LEU A 36 5.75 -13.24 12.89
N GLN A 37 5.83 -14.56 12.92
CA GLN A 37 6.16 -15.33 14.12
C GLN A 37 7.66 -15.38 14.42
N ASN A 38 8.50 -15.59 13.41
CA ASN A 38 9.91 -15.97 13.64
C ASN A 38 10.92 -14.88 13.23
N SER A 39 10.49 -13.83 12.52
CA SER A 39 11.41 -12.74 12.16
C SER A 39 11.88 -11.96 13.37
N ASP A 40 13.06 -11.35 13.22
CA ASP A 40 13.60 -10.36 14.16
C ASP A 40 12.61 -9.19 14.32
N SER A 41 12.48 -8.64 15.54
CA SER A 41 11.57 -7.53 15.83
C SER A 41 11.84 -6.29 14.95
N ARG A 42 13.11 -6.07 14.56
CA ARG A 42 13.51 -4.97 13.64
C ARG A 42 12.96 -5.14 12.23
N GLU A 43 12.64 -6.35 11.82
CA GLU A 43 12.00 -6.63 10.52
C GLU A 43 10.48 -6.47 10.56
N LEU A 44 9.91 -6.26 11.76
CA LEU A 44 8.47 -6.14 11.99
C LEU A 44 8.07 -4.74 12.48
N TYR A 45 9.02 -3.85 12.74
CA TYR A 45 8.78 -2.46 13.08
C TYR A 45 9.16 -1.54 11.92
N ARG A 46 8.21 -0.75 11.42
CA ARG A 46 8.40 0.15 10.27
C ARG A 46 9.17 -0.54 9.13
N ALA A 47 8.74 -1.77 8.86
CA ALA A 47 9.36 -2.69 7.93
C ALA A 47 9.21 -2.19 6.49
N ASN A 48 10.30 -2.33 5.73
CA ASN A 48 10.34 -1.97 4.32
C ASN A 48 9.56 -3.02 3.48
N PRO A 49 8.56 -2.62 2.68
CA PRO A 49 7.76 -3.57 1.91
C PRO A 49 8.58 -4.40 0.90
N ARG A 50 9.68 -3.85 0.35
CA ARG A 50 10.53 -4.59 -0.60
C ARG A 50 11.40 -5.64 0.10
N MET A 51 11.81 -5.39 1.34
CA MET A 51 12.45 -6.41 2.16
C MET A 51 11.47 -7.56 2.43
N ILE A 52 10.21 -7.23 2.78
CA ILE A 52 9.15 -8.22 2.98
C ILE A 52 8.93 -9.01 1.69
N ALA A 53 8.88 -8.34 0.54
CA ALA A 53 8.72 -8.98 -0.77
C ALA A 53 9.82 -10.01 -1.03
N ASN A 54 11.07 -9.65 -0.75
CA ASN A 54 12.20 -10.57 -0.84
C ASN A 54 12.09 -11.75 0.14
N ARG A 55 11.60 -11.53 1.38
CA ARG A 55 11.41 -12.60 2.38
C ARG A 55 10.29 -13.57 2.03
N LEU A 56 9.21 -13.07 1.44
CA LEU A 56 8.07 -13.87 1.02
C LEU A 56 8.23 -14.44 -0.40
N GLN A 57 9.29 -14.04 -1.13
CA GLN A 57 9.51 -14.40 -2.54
C GLN A 57 8.34 -13.96 -3.44
N LEU A 58 7.83 -12.76 -3.18
CA LEU A 58 6.75 -12.13 -3.95
C LEU A 58 7.28 -10.90 -4.68
N SER A 59 6.55 -10.46 -5.71
CA SER A 59 6.79 -9.14 -6.27
C SER A 59 6.44 -8.02 -5.28
N GLU A 60 6.97 -6.81 -5.51
CA GLU A 60 6.61 -5.62 -4.72
C GLU A 60 5.09 -5.42 -4.72
N SER A 61 4.45 -5.58 -5.88
CA SER A 61 3.01 -5.36 -6.06
C SER A 61 2.16 -6.36 -5.31
N GLU A 62 2.48 -7.66 -5.40
CA GLU A 62 1.78 -8.70 -4.64
C GLU A 62 1.97 -8.49 -3.13
N THR A 63 3.17 -8.07 -2.73
CA THR A 63 3.47 -7.79 -1.32
C THR A 63 2.68 -6.59 -0.81
N LEU A 64 2.61 -5.49 -1.56
CA LEU A 64 1.82 -4.33 -1.16
C LEU A 64 0.33 -4.66 -1.09
N ARG A 65 -0.21 -5.44 -2.04
CA ARG A 65 -1.59 -5.95 -1.95
C ARG A 65 -1.80 -6.73 -0.67
N LEU A 66 -0.92 -7.69 -0.39
CA LEU A 66 -0.98 -8.50 0.83
C LEU A 66 -0.93 -7.65 2.10
N LEU A 67 -0.03 -6.66 2.16
CA LEU A 67 0.11 -5.78 3.31
C LEU A 67 -1.10 -4.86 3.51
N VAL A 68 -1.72 -4.38 2.43
CA VAL A 68 -2.96 -3.58 2.50
C VAL A 68 -4.14 -4.43 2.99
N ILE A 69 -4.24 -5.68 2.54
CA ILE A 69 -5.26 -6.60 3.06
C ILE A 69 -4.97 -6.91 4.54
N ALA A 70 -3.71 -7.16 4.90
CA ALA A 70 -3.30 -7.37 6.28
C ALA A 70 -3.58 -6.14 7.18
N LEU A 71 -3.43 -4.93 6.64
CA LEU A 71 -3.79 -3.68 7.32
C LEU A 71 -5.29 -3.61 7.57
N LYS A 72 -6.11 -4.04 6.59
CA LYS A 72 -7.57 -4.04 6.71
C LYS A 72 -8.05 -5.00 7.81
N GLU A 73 -7.42 -6.16 7.91
CA GLU A 73 -7.68 -7.16 8.94
C GLU A 73 -7.00 -6.86 10.29
N GLY A 74 -6.24 -5.76 10.39
CA GLY A 74 -5.60 -5.33 11.63
C GLY A 74 -4.39 -6.19 12.05
N LEU A 75 -3.72 -6.85 11.09
CA LEU A 75 -2.48 -7.59 11.36
C LEU A 75 -1.26 -6.66 11.40
N VAL A 76 -1.32 -5.59 10.63
CA VAL A 76 -0.27 -4.58 10.52
C VAL A 76 -0.86 -3.18 10.62
N THR A 77 -0.02 -2.23 10.97
CA THR A 77 -0.31 -0.80 10.91
C THR A 77 0.51 -0.15 9.80
N LEU A 78 -0.07 0.86 9.16
CA LEU A 78 0.59 1.66 8.12
C LEU A 78 1.26 2.87 8.75
N ASN A 79 2.50 3.13 8.37
CA ASN A 79 3.23 4.31 8.78
C ASN A 79 3.56 5.17 7.55
N TRP A 80 3.13 6.43 7.61
CA TRP A 80 3.53 7.47 6.67
C TRP A 80 4.75 8.19 7.23
N GLU A 81 5.79 8.33 6.40
CA GLU A 81 7.04 8.98 6.80
C GLU A 81 7.41 10.03 5.77
N VAL A 82 7.79 11.22 6.22
CA VAL A 82 8.19 12.32 5.32
C VAL A 82 9.65 12.64 5.55
N GLN A 83 10.48 12.40 4.54
CA GLN A 83 11.88 12.77 4.61
C GLN A 83 12.09 14.22 4.19
N CYS A 84 12.80 14.99 5.00
CA CYS A 84 13.18 16.36 4.64
C CYS A 84 14.00 16.38 3.33
N SER A 85 13.62 17.25 2.40
CA SER A 85 14.32 17.43 1.12
C SER A 85 15.65 18.19 1.24
N CYS A 86 15.93 18.80 2.39
CA CYS A 86 17.17 19.52 2.64
C CYS A 86 18.38 18.56 2.55
N PRO A 87 19.41 18.87 1.73
CA PRO A 87 20.58 18.00 1.51
C PRO A 87 21.33 17.65 2.80
N THR A 88 21.38 18.58 3.75
CA THR A 88 22.13 18.40 5.01
C THR A 88 21.29 17.75 6.10
N CYS A 89 19.98 18.00 6.12
CA CYS A 89 19.13 17.57 7.23
C CYS A 89 18.69 16.12 7.10
N ARG A 90 18.06 15.77 5.96
CA ARG A 90 17.54 14.42 5.63
C ARG A 90 16.70 13.75 6.73
N TYR A 91 16.16 14.52 7.67
CA TYR A 91 15.41 14.02 8.81
C TYR A 91 14.14 13.31 8.35
N LEU A 92 13.79 12.21 9.02
CA LEU A 92 12.53 11.52 8.82
C LEU A 92 11.51 12.01 9.84
N ASP A 93 10.48 12.69 9.36
CA ASP A 93 9.32 13.02 10.17
C ASP A 93 8.35 11.83 10.21
N PHE A 94 8.00 11.45 11.44
CA PHE A 94 7.10 10.35 11.79
C PHE A 94 5.78 10.85 12.41
N SER A 95 5.56 12.17 12.39
CA SER A 95 4.35 12.81 12.89
C SER A 95 3.08 12.43 12.11
N PRO A 96 3.07 12.25 10.78
CA PRO A 96 1.86 11.93 10.04
C PRO A 96 1.31 10.55 10.45
N LYS A 97 0.01 10.48 10.74
CA LYS A 97 -0.72 9.24 11.07
C LYS A 97 -1.59 8.77 9.92
N GLY A 98 -1.91 9.65 8.98
CA GLY A 98 -2.59 9.33 7.73
C GLY A 98 -2.34 10.36 6.64
N LEU A 99 -2.92 10.14 5.46
CA LEU A 99 -2.89 11.11 4.36
C LEU A 99 -3.50 12.46 4.75
N ILE A 100 -4.43 12.48 5.71
CA ILE A 100 -5.06 13.70 6.22
C ILE A 100 -4.07 14.61 6.97
N ASP A 101 -2.92 14.10 7.39
CA ASP A 101 -1.88 14.91 8.05
C ASP A 101 -0.88 15.50 7.06
N LEU A 102 -0.88 15.01 5.82
CA LEU A 102 0.00 15.54 4.77
C LEU A 102 -0.53 16.89 4.27
N ARG A 103 0.41 17.76 3.88
CA ARG A 103 0.16 19.12 3.39
C ARG A 103 0.96 19.35 2.12
N THR A 104 0.56 20.33 1.32
CA THR A 104 1.25 20.71 0.07
C THR A 104 2.68 21.11 0.33
N ASN A 105 2.91 21.85 1.42
CA ASN A 105 4.25 22.19 1.89
C ASN A 105 4.49 21.54 3.25
N HIS A 106 5.58 20.79 3.36
CA HIS A 106 6.06 20.22 4.60
C HIS A 106 7.11 21.14 5.23
N THR A 107 6.93 21.43 6.51
CA THR A 107 7.92 22.14 7.33
C THR A 107 8.68 21.11 8.16
N CYS A 108 9.97 20.91 7.85
CA CYS A 108 10.78 19.95 8.59
C CYS A 108 10.89 20.36 10.07
N PRO A 109 10.55 19.49 11.03
CA PRO A 109 10.61 19.84 12.46
C PRO A 109 12.04 19.98 12.99
N LYS A 110 13.05 19.51 12.25
CA LYS A 110 14.47 19.56 12.66
C LYS A 110 15.21 20.79 12.16
N CYS A 111 15.07 21.13 10.87
CA CYS A 111 15.78 22.26 10.25
C CYS A 111 14.89 23.42 9.86
N PHE A 112 13.57 23.31 10.05
CA PHE A 112 12.57 24.33 9.71
C PHE A 112 12.53 24.71 8.22
N HIS A 113 13.20 23.95 7.35
CA HIS A 113 13.11 24.14 5.92
C HIS A 113 11.70 23.76 5.43
N VAL A 114 11.08 24.67 4.69
CA VAL A 114 9.78 24.45 4.05
C VAL A 114 10.02 24.00 2.62
N HIS A 115 9.44 22.87 2.25
CA HIS A 115 9.53 22.34 0.90
C HIS A 115 8.21 21.69 0.49
N PRO A 116 7.90 21.63 -0.81
CA PRO A 116 6.70 20.93 -1.24
C PRO A 116 6.79 19.43 -0.94
N THR A 117 5.65 18.81 -0.69
CA THR A 117 5.55 17.38 -0.38
C THR A 117 5.47 16.56 -1.66
N ASP A 118 6.61 16.00 -2.06
CA ASP A 118 6.76 15.11 -3.21
C ASP A 118 6.47 13.65 -2.81
N ALA A 119 5.35 13.10 -3.30
CA ALA A 119 4.91 11.77 -2.91
C ALA A 119 5.77 10.65 -3.52
N ASP A 120 6.57 10.94 -4.54
CA ASP A 120 7.48 9.98 -5.17
C ASP A 120 8.81 9.88 -4.42
N GLU A 121 9.35 11.01 -3.97
CA GLU A 121 10.72 11.05 -3.41
C GLU A 121 10.79 11.14 -1.88
N ILE A 122 9.89 11.89 -1.25
CA ILE A 122 10.02 12.23 0.17
C ILE A 122 8.98 11.57 1.05
N VAL A 123 7.80 11.22 0.51
CA VAL A 123 6.82 10.43 1.24
C VAL A 123 7.16 8.95 1.08
N ARG A 124 7.29 8.26 2.20
CA ARG A 124 7.59 6.83 2.29
C ARG A 124 6.52 6.12 3.07
N VAL A 125 6.34 4.84 2.75
CA VAL A 125 5.40 3.96 3.43
C VAL A 125 6.13 2.76 4.01
N THR A 126 5.87 2.49 5.28
CA THR A 126 6.38 1.31 5.99
C THR A 126 5.25 0.67 6.80
N PHE A 127 5.39 -0.61 7.13
CA PHE A 127 4.37 -1.35 7.89
C PHE A 127 4.96 -1.91 9.18
N SER A 128 4.19 -1.85 10.26
CA SER A 128 4.57 -2.50 11.53
C SER A 128 3.57 -3.60 11.85
N ILE A 129 4.00 -4.70 12.47
CA ILE A 129 3.04 -5.65 13.05
C ILE A 129 2.22 -4.95 14.14
N ASP A 130 0.93 -5.29 14.25
CA ASP A 130 0.10 -4.81 15.35
C ASP A 130 0.56 -5.42 16.68
N GLU A 131 0.75 -4.59 17.70
CA GLU A 131 1.27 -5.02 19.01
C GLU A 131 0.33 -6.01 19.72
N ARG A 132 -0.96 -6.05 19.37
CA ARG A 132 -1.90 -7.06 19.88
C ARG A 132 -1.51 -8.47 19.45
N LEU A 133 -0.88 -8.60 18.27
CA LEU A 133 -0.44 -9.87 17.72
C LEU A 133 0.95 -10.23 18.21
N ARG A 134 1.85 -9.26 18.30
CA ARG A 134 3.22 -9.47 18.78
C ARG A 134 3.78 -8.18 19.36
N GLN A 135 4.10 -8.21 20.65
CA GLN A 135 4.82 -7.12 21.28
C GLN A 135 6.26 -7.10 20.78
N LEU A 136 6.72 -5.92 20.38
CA LEU A 136 8.07 -5.70 19.89
C LEU A 136 8.96 -5.16 21.00
N GLU A 137 10.21 -5.61 21.01
CA GLU A 137 11.21 -5.09 21.95
C GLU A 137 11.59 -3.65 21.56
N PRO A 138 11.99 -2.78 22.51
CA PRO A 138 12.39 -1.41 22.19
C PRO A 138 13.52 -1.30 21.15
N GLN A 139 14.40 -2.32 21.09
CA GLN A 139 15.48 -2.42 20.11
C GLN A 139 14.99 -2.66 18.67
N ALA A 140 13.68 -2.90 18.47
CA ALA A 140 13.09 -2.98 17.13
C ALA A 140 13.18 -1.66 16.37
N ASP A 141 13.19 -0.52 17.07
CA ASP A 141 13.46 0.79 16.47
C ASP A 141 14.97 1.01 16.32
N ASP A 142 15.52 0.44 15.26
CA ASP A 142 16.95 0.51 14.93
C ASP A 142 17.16 1.33 13.63
N PRO A 143 17.53 2.62 13.73
CA PRO A 143 17.76 3.48 12.56
C PRO A 143 18.89 2.99 11.65
N ASN A 144 19.92 2.34 12.19
CA ASN A 144 21.05 1.83 11.40
C ASN A 144 20.60 0.66 10.54
N PHE A 145 19.90 -0.29 11.15
CA PHE A 145 19.29 -1.41 10.43
C PHE A 145 18.36 -0.90 9.32
N ARG A 146 17.48 0.06 9.62
CA ARG A 146 16.57 0.64 8.62
C ARG A 146 17.30 1.30 7.47
N THR A 147 18.36 2.05 7.75
CA THR A 147 19.19 2.69 6.72
C THR A 147 19.86 1.66 5.81
N GLU A 148 20.37 0.56 6.37
CA GLU A 148 20.97 -0.53 5.59
C GLU A 148 19.95 -1.26 4.71
N ILE A 149 18.75 -1.50 5.23
CA ILE A 149 17.65 -2.13 4.50
C ILE A 149 17.19 -1.22 3.35
N ASP A 150 17.00 0.07 3.62
CA ASP A 150 16.60 1.04 2.59
C ASP A 150 17.68 1.22 1.52
N ALA A 151 18.96 1.17 1.90
CA ALA A 151 20.06 1.19 0.93
C ALA A 151 20.09 -0.07 0.05
N ARG A 152 19.71 -1.23 0.61
CA ARG A 152 19.73 -2.52 -0.10
C ARG A 152 18.53 -2.72 -1.03
N TYR A 153 17.32 -2.42 -0.56
CA TYR A 153 16.09 -2.72 -1.30
C TYR A 153 15.45 -1.46 -1.91
N GLY A 154 15.91 -0.28 -1.53
CA GLY A 154 15.24 0.98 -1.85
C GLY A 154 13.97 1.17 -1.02
N VAL A 155 13.39 2.37 -1.09
CA VAL A 155 12.16 2.73 -0.37
C VAL A 155 10.93 2.56 -1.27
N VAL A 156 9.77 2.31 -0.65
CA VAL A 156 8.48 2.40 -1.32
C VAL A 156 7.89 3.79 -1.08
N SER A 157 7.55 4.47 -2.17
CA SER A 157 7.01 5.82 -2.13
C SER A 157 5.55 5.84 -1.72
N GLY A 158 5.09 6.95 -1.14
CA GLY A 158 3.67 7.17 -0.88
C GLY A 158 2.83 7.09 -2.16
N HIS A 159 3.36 7.63 -3.27
CA HIS A 159 2.72 7.54 -4.58
C HIS A 159 2.42 6.08 -4.97
N ARG A 160 3.37 5.16 -4.73
CA ARG A 160 3.20 3.74 -5.07
C ARG A 160 2.03 3.09 -4.34
N LEU A 161 1.85 3.40 -3.06
CA LEU A 161 0.72 2.90 -2.28
C LEU A 161 -0.60 3.57 -2.69
N MET A 162 -0.60 4.88 -2.91
CA MET A 162 -1.80 5.64 -3.33
C MET A 162 -2.28 5.28 -4.74
N THR A 163 -1.44 4.67 -5.57
CA THR A 163 -1.79 4.17 -6.91
C THR A 163 -2.06 2.67 -6.93
N LEU A 164 -2.07 2.01 -5.77
CA LEU A 164 -2.47 0.61 -5.68
C LEU A 164 -4.01 0.52 -5.60
N GLN A 165 -4.62 -0.20 -6.53
CA GLN A 165 -6.08 -0.35 -6.59
C GLN A 165 -6.66 -0.89 -5.27
N THR A 166 -6.09 -1.97 -4.74
CA THR A 166 -6.52 -2.58 -3.46
C THR A 166 -6.51 -1.59 -2.30
N PHE A 167 -5.57 -0.63 -2.28
CA PHE A 167 -5.53 0.40 -1.24
C PHE A 167 -6.69 1.37 -1.37
N ARG A 168 -6.99 1.81 -2.60
CA ARG A 168 -8.12 2.71 -2.88
C ARG A 168 -9.47 2.07 -2.55
N ASP A 169 -9.61 0.78 -2.86
CA ASP A 169 -10.85 0.04 -2.63
C ASP A 169 -11.09 -0.18 -1.13
N LEU A 170 -10.05 -0.54 -0.37
CA LEU A 170 -10.18 -0.89 1.05
C LEU A 170 -10.11 0.31 2.01
N PHE A 171 -9.47 1.40 1.59
CA PHE A 171 -9.28 2.63 2.38
C PHE A 171 -9.76 3.89 1.62
N PRO A 172 -11.01 3.94 1.16
CA PRO A 172 -11.53 5.09 0.39
C PRO A 172 -11.62 6.40 1.21
N ARG A 173 -11.53 6.30 2.53
CA ARG A 173 -11.52 7.45 3.46
C ARG A 173 -10.13 7.98 3.75
N GLU A 174 -9.09 7.27 3.32
CA GLU A 174 -7.73 7.76 3.42
C GLU A 174 -7.52 8.82 2.32
N THR A 175 -7.65 10.09 2.69
CA THR A 175 -7.61 11.21 1.74
C THR A 175 -6.69 12.31 2.22
N ILE A 176 -6.08 13.02 1.26
CA ILE A 176 -5.41 14.30 1.50
C ILE A 176 -6.47 15.34 1.92
N PRO A 177 -6.15 16.30 2.81
CA PRO A 177 -7.10 17.34 3.21
C PRO A 177 -7.66 18.14 2.02
N PRO A 178 -8.87 18.70 2.14
CA PRO A 178 -9.36 19.63 1.15
C PRO A 178 -8.40 20.81 1.00
N ASN A 179 -8.19 21.26 -0.24
CA ASN A 179 -7.27 22.33 -0.63
C ASN A 179 -5.77 22.02 -0.45
N GLU A 180 -5.41 20.78 -0.15
CA GLU A 180 -4.03 20.32 -0.14
C GLU A 180 -3.78 19.38 -1.34
N SER A 181 -2.53 19.32 -1.80
CA SER A 181 -2.11 18.47 -2.91
C SER A 181 -0.68 17.98 -2.69
N LEU A 182 -0.35 16.82 -3.23
CA LEU A 182 1.03 16.30 -3.21
C LEU A 182 1.60 16.40 -4.61
N LEU A 183 2.88 16.72 -4.73
CA LEU A 183 3.58 16.66 -6.01
C LEU A 183 3.74 15.20 -6.42
N ILE A 184 3.27 14.87 -7.62
CA ILE A 184 3.54 13.61 -8.31
C ILE A 184 4.38 13.95 -9.53
N ARG A 185 5.57 13.35 -9.65
CA ARG A 185 6.50 13.66 -10.75
C ARG A 185 6.12 12.99 -12.05
N ARG A 186 5.66 11.76 -11.97
CA ARG A 186 5.38 10.92 -13.14
C ARG A 186 4.08 10.19 -12.93
N VAL A 187 3.09 10.53 -13.75
CA VAL A 187 1.84 9.79 -13.85
C VAL A 187 1.49 9.66 -15.33
N ALA A 188 1.14 8.46 -15.74
CA ALA A 188 0.52 8.24 -17.04
C ALA A 188 -0.99 8.18 -16.82
N ILE A 189 -1.74 9.06 -17.50
CA ILE A 189 -3.20 9.06 -17.47
C ILE A 189 -3.66 8.48 -18.80
N LEU A 190 -4.43 7.41 -18.74
CA LEU A 190 -5.05 6.75 -19.89
C LEU A 190 -6.55 6.98 -19.82
N PHE A 191 -7.14 7.37 -20.95
CA PHE A 191 -8.59 7.39 -21.15
C PHE A 191 -8.91 6.43 -22.29
N THR A 192 -9.90 5.56 -22.08
CA THR A 192 -10.39 4.60 -23.06
C THR A 192 -11.89 4.73 -23.21
N ASP A 193 -12.39 4.58 -24.43
CA ASP A 193 -13.81 4.65 -24.77
C ASP A 193 -14.18 3.53 -25.75
N LEU A 194 -15.43 3.04 -25.66
CA LEU A 194 -15.94 2.01 -26.54
C LEU A 194 -16.58 2.64 -27.79
N ALA A 195 -15.83 2.63 -28.89
CA ALA A 195 -16.31 3.14 -30.16
C ALA A 195 -17.65 2.48 -30.58
N GLY A 196 -18.70 3.30 -30.72
CA GLY A 196 -20.02 2.85 -31.19
C GLY A 196 -20.90 2.18 -30.13
N SER A 197 -20.63 2.37 -28.84
CA SER A 197 -21.43 1.83 -27.72
C SER A 197 -22.92 2.16 -27.81
N THR A 198 -23.30 3.38 -28.21
CA THR A 198 -24.71 3.76 -28.39
C THR A 198 -25.40 2.90 -29.45
N ALA A 199 -24.70 2.58 -30.54
CA ALA A 199 -25.24 1.70 -31.58
C ALA A 199 -25.31 0.23 -31.12
N LEU A 200 -24.44 -0.18 -30.18
CA LEU A 200 -24.45 -1.50 -29.56
C LEU A 200 -25.74 -1.73 -28.76
N TYR A 201 -26.12 -0.75 -27.93
CA TYR A 201 -27.38 -0.78 -27.16
C TYR A 201 -28.59 -0.90 -28.08
N VAL A 202 -28.66 -0.08 -29.13
CA VAL A 202 -29.77 -0.07 -30.08
C VAL A 202 -29.90 -1.40 -30.84
N ARG A 203 -28.78 -2.05 -31.20
CA ARG A 203 -28.79 -3.25 -32.05
C ARG A 203 -28.92 -4.55 -31.27
N GLN A 204 -28.35 -4.64 -30.07
CA GLN A 204 -28.27 -5.91 -29.33
C GLN A 204 -29.16 -5.95 -28.07
N GLY A 205 -29.79 -4.83 -27.72
CA GLY A 205 -30.56 -4.70 -26.48
C GLY A 205 -29.67 -4.60 -25.24
N ASP A 206 -30.27 -4.11 -24.17
CA ASP A 206 -29.55 -3.67 -22.97
C ASP A 206 -28.74 -4.79 -22.31
N THR A 207 -29.30 -6.00 -22.19
CA THR A 207 -28.63 -7.11 -21.49
C THR A 207 -27.34 -7.54 -22.18
N ARG A 208 -27.35 -7.62 -23.51
CA ARG A 208 -26.19 -8.12 -24.27
C ARG A 208 -25.14 -7.02 -24.44
N ALA A 209 -25.56 -5.77 -24.63
CA ALA A 209 -24.66 -4.62 -24.64
C ALA A 209 -23.95 -4.44 -23.29
N TYR A 210 -24.69 -4.53 -22.18
CA TYR A 210 -24.12 -4.45 -20.83
C TYR A 210 -23.10 -5.56 -20.55
N TYR A 211 -23.40 -6.80 -20.97
CA TYR A 211 -22.46 -7.91 -20.83
C TYR A 211 -21.12 -7.65 -21.55
N LEU A 212 -21.19 -7.17 -22.80
CA LEU A 212 -19.99 -6.87 -23.60
C LEU A 212 -19.16 -5.73 -23.00
N ILE A 213 -19.82 -4.68 -22.50
CA ILE A 213 -19.15 -3.56 -21.81
C ILE A 213 -18.46 -4.06 -20.54
N ARG A 214 -19.13 -4.90 -19.75
CA ARG A 214 -18.54 -5.48 -18.54
C ARG A 214 -17.32 -6.35 -18.86
N GLN A 215 -17.39 -7.18 -19.90
CA GLN A 215 -16.27 -7.99 -20.35
C GLN A 215 -15.08 -7.12 -20.82
N HIS A 216 -15.36 -5.99 -21.46
CA HIS A 216 -14.34 -5.00 -21.84
C HIS A 216 -13.66 -4.39 -20.61
N PHE A 217 -14.45 -3.93 -19.63
CA PHE A 217 -13.92 -3.40 -18.38
C PHE A 217 -13.11 -4.44 -17.60
N ASP A 218 -13.58 -5.68 -17.48
CA ASP A 218 -12.83 -6.75 -16.82
C ASP A 218 -11.47 -7.00 -17.49
N SER A 219 -11.39 -6.81 -18.82
CA SER A 219 -10.13 -6.93 -19.57
C SER A 219 -9.20 -5.75 -19.30
N LEU A 220 -9.71 -4.52 -19.34
CA LEU A 220 -8.93 -3.32 -19.05
C LEU A 220 -8.44 -3.27 -17.61
N PHE A 221 -9.30 -3.61 -16.66
CA PHE A 221 -8.93 -3.67 -15.24
C PHE A 221 -7.81 -4.67 -15.01
N ARG A 222 -7.83 -5.83 -15.69
CA ARG A 222 -6.73 -6.80 -15.62
C ARG A 222 -5.42 -6.22 -16.15
N VAL A 223 -5.43 -5.57 -17.30
CA VAL A 223 -4.22 -4.95 -17.88
C VAL A 223 -3.68 -3.85 -16.98
N VAL A 224 -4.55 -2.97 -16.44
CA VAL A 224 -4.16 -1.94 -15.48
C VAL A 224 -3.52 -2.57 -14.24
N ASP A 225 -4.10 -3.66 -13.76
CA ASP A 225 -3.62 -4.38 -12.59
C ASP A 225 -2.25 -5.04 -12.81
N GLU A 226 -2.06 -5.70 -13.97
CA GLU A 226 -0.80 -6.30 -14.42
C GLU A 226 0.31 -5.25 -14.58
N HIS A 227 -0.05 -4.04 -15.03
CA HIS A 227 0.86 -2.91 -15.18
C HIS A 227 0.93 -2.00 -13.96
N ASN A 228 0.45 -2.45 -12.80
CA ASN A 228 0.60 -1.76 -11.53
C ASN A 228 -0.06 -0.37 -11.46
N GLY A 229 -1.05 -0.12 -12.32
CA GLY A 229 -1.85 1.09 -12.32
C GLY A 229 -3.07 0.99 -11.41
N ALA A 230 -3.85 2.07 -11.39
CA ALA A 230 -5.14 2.13 -10.71
C ALA A 230 -6.18 2.79 -11.60
N VAL A 231 -7.41 2.28 -11.51
CA VAL A 231 -8.61 2.84 -12.13
C VAL A 231 -9.13 3.94 -11.21
N VAL A 232 -9.23 5.16 -11.76
CA VAL A 232 -9.67 6.32 -10.98
C VAL A 232 -11.19 6.42 -10.93
N LYS A 233 -11.86 6.23 -12.06
CA LYS A 233 -13.32 6.27 -12.20
C LYS A 233 -13.73 5.66 -13.54
N THR A 234 -15.00 5.31 -13.65
CA THR A 234 -15.66 4.96 -14.92
C THR A 234 -16.75 5.98 -15.21
N ILE A 235 -16.89 6.42 -16.46
CA ILE A 235 -17.95 7.34 -16.89
C ILE A 235 -18.72 6.67 -18.03
N GLY A 236 -19.84 6.01 -17.69
CA GLY A 236 -20.61 5.24 -18.66
C GLY A 236 -19.81 4.04 -19.17
N ASP A 237 -19.45 4.06 -20.45
CA ASP A 237 -18.66 3.07 -21.19
C ASP A 237 -17.16 3.43 -21.29
N ALA A 238 -16.75 4.56 -20.72
CA ALA A 238 -15.36 5.01 -20.68
C ALA A 238 -14.68 4.74 -19.32
N ILE A 239 -13.37 4.49 -19.37
CA ILE A 239 -12.45 4.39 -18.21
C ILE A 239 -11.39 5.47 -18.34
#